data_AF-A0A2T3P1F3-F1
#
_entry.id   AF-A0A2T3P1F3-F1
#
_cell.length_a   1.000
_cell.length_b   1.000
_cell.length_c   1.000
_cell.angle_alpha   90.00
_cell.angle_beta   90.00
_cell.angle_gamma   90.00
#
_symmetry.space_group_name_H-M   'P 1'
#
loop_
_entity.id
_entity.type
_entity.pdbx_description
1 polymer ?
#
loop_
_entity_poly.entity_id
_entity_poly.type
_entity_poly.pdbx_seq_one_letter_code
_entity_poly.pdbx_strand_id
1 'polypeptide(L)'
;MTQSQYTNHSFNDPVNVHDYQLPVYPDGIEVIANYRQNRNQETWYWSELENKTFQRGENMIVQVIGKAPLKQPPPLFAFTVPVEKGEHQYNAVGPYQRWVKVMPNGDACLYAQQHTRKDKHWLSVFVHYCTPDNKPSTMAWLNQLKPSFYLEDF
;
A
#
# COMPACT_ATOMS: atom_id res chain seq x y z
N MET A 1 24.00 -30.38 20.81
CA MET A 1 23.71 -29.05 21.36
C MET A 1 23.35 -28.14 20.19
N THR A 2 22.07 -27.91 19.94
CA THR A 2 21.60 -27.00 18.89
C THR A 2 21.36 -25.63 19.53
N GLN A 3 22.22 -24.65 19.20
CA GLN A 3 22.02 -23.27 19.60
C GLN A 3 20.82 -22.69 18.83
N SER A 4 19.72 -22.46 19.54
CA SER A 4 18.61 -21.67 19.05
C SER A 4 19.09 -20.22 18.88
N GLN A 5 19.28 -19.78 17.64
CA GLN A 5 19.51 -18.36 17.35
C GLN A 5 18.22 -17.59 17.68
N TYR A 6 18.28 -16.75 18.71
CA TYR A 6 17.23 -15.80 19.01
C TYR A 6 17.25 -14.69 17.94
N THR A 7 16.28 -14.70 17.03
CA THR A 7 16.00 -13.55 16.17
C THR A 7 15.35 -12.47 17.02
N ASN A 8 16.13 -11.46 17.43
CA ASN A 8 15.58 -10.25 18.04
C ASN A 8 14.77 -9.50 16.97
N HIS A 9 13.46 -9.55 17.08
CA HIS A 9 12.55 -8.70 16.32
C HIS A 9 12.45 -7.35 17.03
N SER A 10 13.01 -6.29 16.44
CA SER A 10 12.69 -4.93 16.84
C SER A 10 11.47 -4.46 16.04
N PHE A 11 10.37 -4.21 16.75
CA PHE A 11 9.20 -3.54 16.20
C PHE A 11 8.78 -2.47 17.20
N ASN A 12 8.57 -1.26 16.70
CA ASN A 12 7.98 -0.19 17.49
C ASN A 12 6.46 -0.18 17.27
N ASP A 13 5.71 0.45 18.16
CA ASP A 13 4.28 0.66 17.94
C ASP A 13 4.04 1.56 16.71
N PRO A 14 2.92 1.38 15.99
CA PRO A 14 2.47 2.32 14.98
C PRO A 14 2.36 3.75 15.52
N VAL A 15 2.88 4.73 14.79
CA VAL A 15 2.75 6.15 15.11
C VAL A 15 1.92 6.85 14.04
N ASN A 16 0.96 7.68 14.46
CA ASN A 16 0.21 8.52 13.54
C ASN A 16 1.13 9.54 12.87
N VAL A 17 0.98 9.71 11.55
CA VAL A 17 1.75 10.65 10.76
C VAL A 17 0.84 11.49 9.87
N HIS A 18 1.33 12.63 9.41
CA HIS A 18 0.63 13.47 8.45
C HIS A 18 0.86 13.00 7.01
N ASP A 19 -0.01 13.39 6.08
CA ASP A 19 0.07 13.00 4.66
C ASP A 19 1.43 13.31 4.02
N TYR A 20 2.02 14.46 4.35
CA TYR A 20 3.33 14.89 3.81
C TYR A 20 4.49 14.00 4.25
N GLN A 21 4.30 13.13 5.25
CA GLN A 21 5.31 12.20 5.75
C GLN A 21 5.23 10.81 5.09
N LEU A 22 4.17 10.54 4.33
CA LEU A 22 4.05 9.32 3.52
C LEU A 22 5.01 9.35 2.35
N PRO A 23 5.62 8.23 1.92
CA PRO A 23 6.42 8.21 0.70
C PRO A 23 5.62 8.59 -0.55
N VAL A 24 4.41 8.05 -0.66
CA VAL A 24 3.43 8.35 -1.70
C VAL A 24 2.14 8.78 -1.01
N TYR A 25 1.60 9.93 -1.40
CA TYR A 25 0.31 10.38 -0.86
C TYR A 25 -0.79 10.21 -1.92
N PRO A 26 -1.98 9.77 -1.52
CA PRO A 26 -3.11 9.66 -2.41
C PRO A 26 -3.82 11.02 -2.54
N ASP A 27 -3.80 11.59 -3.74
CA ASP A 27 -4.62 12.76 -4.06
C ASP A 27 -5.98 12.32 -4.61
N GLY A 28 -7.04 13.06 -4.30
CA GLY A 28 -8.39 12.79 -4.79
C GLY A 28 -9.17 11.67 -4.07
N ILE A 29 -8.73 11.21 -2.90
CA ILE A 29 -9.49 10.31 -2.01
C ILE A 29 -9.33 10.73 -0.54
N GLU A 30 -10.38 10.53 0.25
CA GLU A 30 -10.35 10.83 1.68
C GLU A 30 -9.55 9.79 2.46
N VAL A 31 -8.54 10.27 3.19
CA VAL A 31 -7.71 9.50 4.11
C VAL A 31 -8.20 9.75 5.53
N ILE A 32 -8.55 8.67 6.23
CA ILE A 32 -8.98 8.70 7.64
C ILE A 32 -7.77 8.92 8.54
N ALA A 33 -6.73 8.13 8.34
CA ALA A 33 -5.53 8.13 9.18
C ALA A 33 -4.33 7.57 8.42
N ASN A 34 -3.14 8.05 8.80
CA ASN A 34 -1.87 7.51 8.32
C ASN A 34 -1.01 7.08 9.49
N TYR A 35 -0.26 6.02 9.25
CA TYR A 35 0.59 5.42 10.25
C TYR A 35 1.96 5.12 9.69
N ARG A 36 2.95 5.10 10.58
CA ARG A 36 4.32 4.67 10.32
C ARG A 36 4.75 3.66 11.37
N GLN A 37 5.47 2.63 10.93
CA GLN A 37 6.10 1.65 11.80
C GLN A 37 7.47 1.25 11.27
N ASN A 38 8.49 1.22 12.14
CA ASN A 38 9.77 0.58 11.82
C ASN A 38 9.73 -0.87 12.27
N ARG A 39 10.07 -1.80 11.38
CA ARG A 39 10.09 -3.23 11.67
C ARG A 39 11.30 -3.89 11.04
N ASN A 40 12.18 -4.46 11.86
CA ASN A 40 13.45 -5.03 11.41
C ASN A 40 14.28 -4.01 10.58
N GLN A 41 14.49 -4.27 9.29
CA GLN A 41 15.24 -3.41 8.34
C GLN A 41 14.31 -2.68 7.37
N GLU A 42 13.02 -2.61 7.68
CA GLU A 42 12.00 -2.00 6.84
C GLU A 42 11.29 -0.87 7.59
N THR A 43 10.82 0.11 6.83
CA THR A 43 9.87 1.11 7.32
C THR A 43 8.57 0.95 6.56
N TRP A 44 7.50 0.76 7.31
CA TRP A 44 6.16 0.57 6.80
C TRP A 44 5.34 1.83 7.03
N TYR A 45 4.55 2.18 6.03
CA TYR A 45 3.55 3.22 6.10
C TYR A 45 2.23 2.62 5.63
N TRP A 46 1.12 3.05 6.22
CA TRP A 46 -0.18 2.75 5.65
C TRP A 46 -1.16 3.88 5.87
N SER A 47 -2.08 3.99 4.94
CA SER A 47 -3.19 4.94 4.95
C SER A 47 -4.49 4.15 5.00
N GLU A 48 -5.34 4.49 5.96
CA GLU A 48 -6.73 4.03 6.02
C GLU A 48 -7.60 4.99 5.21
N LEU A 49 -8.35 4.46 4.26
CA LEU A 49 -9.26 5.22 3.40
C LEU A 49 -10.70 5.00 3.88
N GLU A 50 -11.62 5.89 3.49
CA GLU A 50 -13.03 5.72 3.79
C GLU A 50 -13.54 4.35 3.34
N ASN A 51 -14.00 3.53 4.29
CA ASN A 51 -14.46 2.16 4.07
C ASN A 51 -15.99 2.07 4.16
N LYS A 52 -16.65 1.96 3.00
CA LYS A 52 -18.12 1.85 2.90
C LYS A 52 -18.63 0.41 2.91
N THR A 53 -17.73 -0.56 2.79
CA THR A 53 -18.02 -2.00 2.77
C THR A 53 -17.87 -2.63 4.17
N PHE A 54 -17.26 -1.91 5.11
CA PHE A 54 -17.04 -2.28 6.53
C PHE A 54 -16.25 -3.57 6.75
N GLN A 55 -15.57 -4.09 5.74
CA GLN A 55 -14.73 -5.28 5.86
C GLN A 55 -13.31 -4.91 6.32
N ARG A 56 -12.71 -5.79 7.12
CA ARG A 56 -11.32 -5.63 7.56
C ARG A 56 -10.36 -5.88 6.41
N GLY A 57 -9.29 -5.09 6.33
CA GLY A 57 -8.25 -5.29 5.31
C GLY A 57 -8.56 -4.60 3.98
N GLU A 58 -9.72 -3.95 3.87
CA GLU A 58 -10.13 -3.16 2.72
C GLU A 58 -9.80 -1.68 2.92
N ASN A 59 -9.80 -0.95 1.80
CA ASN A 59 -9.68 0.50 1.72
C ASN A 59 -8.43 1.01 2.42
N MET A 60 -7.29 0.48 1.98
CA MET A 60 -5.99 0.84 2.51
C MET A 60 -4.91 0.92 1.43
N ILE A 61 -3.92 1.75 1.73
CA ILE A 61 -2.67 1.86 0.97
C ILE A 61 -1.56 1.43 1.90
N VAL A 62 -0.75 0.46 1.50
CA VAL A 62 0.40 -0.03 2.26
C VAL A 62 1.66 0.27 1.47
N GLN A 63 2.64 0.88 2.13
CA GLN A 63 3.89 1.31 1.51
C GLN A 63 5.06 0.79 2.35
N VAL A 64 5.92 0.00 1.75
CA VAL A 64 7.06 -0.63 2.43
C VAL A 64 8.36 -0.20 1.79
N ILE A 65 9.23 0.37 2.62
CA ILE A 65 10.59 0.73 2.25
C ILE A 65 11.52 -0.36 2.76
N GLY A 66 12.26 -0.98 1.85
CA GLY A 66 13.16 -2.08 2.16
C GLY A 66 14.29 -2.23 1.15
N LYS A 67 15.05 -3.32 1.26
CA LYS A 67 16.21 -3.61 0.39
C LYS A 67 15.84 -4.26 -0.95
N ALA A 68 14.63 -4.78 -1.06
CA ALA A 68 14.13 -5.48 -2.25
C ALA A 68 12.64 -5.19 -2.45
N PRO A 69 12.11 -5.29 -3.68
CA PRO A 69 10.69 -5.14 -3.92
C PRO A 69 9.92 -6.32 -3.34
N LEU A 70 8.78 -6.04 -2.71
CA LEU A 70 7.91 -7.05 -2.14
C LEU A 70 6.87 -7.52 -3.17
N LYS A 71 6.64 -8.84 -3.28
CA LYS A 71 5.61 -9.36 -4.18
C LYS A 71 4.20 -9.29 -3.61
N GLN A 72 4.09 -9.20 -2.28
CA GLN A 72 2.84 -9.20 -1.52
C GLN A 72 2.97 -8.19 -0.37
N PRO A 73 1.88 -7.56 0.07
CA PRO A 73 1.90 -6.74 1.28
C PRO A 73 2.23 -7.60 2.51
N PRO A 74 2.73 -6.99 3.60
CA PRO A 74 2.93 -7.69 4.86
C PRO A 74 1.63 -8.37 5.35
N PRO A 75 1.68 -9.63 5.84
CA PRO A 75 0.47 -10.40 6.18
C PRO A 75 -0.47 -9.76 7.21
N LEU A 76 0.01 -8.84 8.04
CA LEU A 76 -0.81 -8.18 9.06
C LEU A 76 -1.95 -7.32 8.48
N PHE A 77 -1.82 -6.87 7.24
CA PHE A 77 -2.79 -6.01 6.56
C PHE A 77 -3.98 -6.81 5.99
N ALA A 78 -3.94 -8.14 6.11
CA ALA A 78 -5.06 -9.03 5.78
C ALA A 78 -5.58 -8.92 4.34
N PHE A 79 -4.72 -8.56 3.37
CA PHE A 79 -5.02 -8.68 1.95
C PHE A 79 -3.82 -9.20 1.17
N THR A 80 -4.09 -9.69 -0.04
CA THR A 80 -3.07 -10.13 -1.00
C THR A 80 -3.36 -9.50 -2.35
N VAL A 81 -2.31 -9.24 -3.12
CA VAL A 81 -2.48 -8.86 -4.53
C VAL A 81 -2.58 -10.13 -5.38
N PRO A 82 -3.43 -10.15 -6.41
CA PRO A 82 -3.58 -11.33 -7.25
C PRO A 82 -2.28 -11.73 -7.98
N VAL A 83 -2.12 -13.03 -8.28
CA VAL A 83 -0.90 -13.58 -8.88
C VAL A 83 -0.96 -13.56 -10.41
N GLU A 84 -2.19 -13.54 -10.96
CA GLU A 84 -2.43 -13.36 -12.38
C GLU A 84 -1.91 -12.01 -12.90
N LYS A 85 -1.63 -11.93 -14.20
CA LYS A 85 -1.14 -10.70 -14.82
C LYS A 85 -2.20 -9.59 -14.71
N GLY A 86 -1.88 -8.50 -14.01
CA GLY A 86 -2.72 -7.31 -13.92
C GLY A 86 -2.65 -6.41 -15.16
N GLU A 87 -3.58 -5.47 -15.24
CA GLU A 87 -3.53 -4.38 -16.20
C GLU A 87 -2.36 -3.45 -15.87
N HIS A 88 -1.56 -3.09 -16.87
CA HIS A 88 -0.47 -2.14 -16.69
C HIS A 88 -0.98 -0.72 -16.86
N GLN A 89 -0.63 0.15 -15.93
CA GLN A 89 -1.00 1.56 -15.88
C GLN A 89 0.18 2.41 -15.41
N TYR A 90 0.04 3.73 -15.45
CA TYR A 90 1.07 4.68 -15.04
C TYR A 90 0.47 5.81 -14.20
N ASN A 91 1.22 6.25 -13.19
CA ASN A 91 0.94 7.45 -12.40
C ASN A 91 2.26 8.24 -12.19
N ALA A 92 2.22 9.32 -11.41
CA ALA A 92 3.40 10.14 -11.17
C ALA A 92 4.54 9.42 -10.40
N VAL A 93 4.24 8.33 -9.71
CA VAL A 93 5.23 7.49 -9.00
C VAL A 93 5.94 6.52 -9.97
N GLY A 94 5.26 6.11 -11.04
CA GLY A 94 5.80 5.21 -12.06
C GLY A 94 4.77 4.21 -12.63
N PRO A 95 5.24 3.12 -13.29
CA PRO A 95 4.37 2.04 -13.73
C PRO A 95 3.80 1.26 -12.54
N TYR A 96 2.58 0.77 -12.68
CA TYR A 96 1.97 -0.12 -11.70
C TYR A 96 1.04 -1.15 -12.37
N GLN A 97 0.74 -2.22 -11.64
CA GLN A 97 -0.25 -3.22 -12.03
C GLN A 97 -1.51 -3.04 -11.21
N ARG A 98 -2.67 -3.20 -11.86
CA ARG A 98 -3.96 -3.22 -11.18
C ARG A 98 -4.84 -4.40 -11.57
N TRP A 99 -5.72 -4.78 -10.66
CA TRP A 99 -6.76 -5.77 -10.85
C TRP A 99 -8.06 -5.19 -10.33
N VAL A 100 -9.13 -5.31 -11.10
CA VAL A 100 -10.47 -4.94 -10.65
C VAL A 100 -11.33 -6.20 -10.66
N LYS A 101 -11.95 -6.51 -9.53
CA LYS A 101 -12.81 -7.67 -9.34
C LYS A 101 -14.18 -7.20 -8.86
N VAL A 102 -15.24 -7.64 -9.54
CA VAL A 102 -16.61 -7.47 -9.06
C VAL A 102 -16.93 -8.67 -8.17
N MET A 103 -17.24 -8.39 -6.91
CA MET A 103 -17.54 -9.37 -5.88
C MET A 103 -18.98 -9.88 -5.99
N PRO A 104 -19.32 -11.06 -5.45
CA PRO A 104 -20.67 -11.63 -5.56
C PRO A 104 -21.77 -10.75 -4.94
N ASN A 105 -21.42 -9.90 -3.98
CA ASN A 105 -22.33 -8.94 -3.35
C ASN A 105 -22.57 -7.66 -4.18
N GLY A 106 -21.91 -7.53 -5.34
CA GLY A 106 -22.01 -6.37 -6.23
C GLY A 106 -20.92 -5.32 -6.02
N ASP A 107 -20.11 -5.42 -4.97
CA ASP A 107 -19.00 -4.48 -4.72
C ASP A 107 -17.90 -4.65 -5.76
N ALA A 108 -17.18 -3.56 -6.06
CA ALA A 108 -16.01 -3.60 -6.91
C ALA A 108 -14.76 -3.38 -6.06
N CYS A 109 -13.86 -4.38 -6.06
CA CYS A 109 -12.59 -4.34 -5.37
C CYS A 109 -11.45 -4.16 -6.36
N LEU A 110 -10.64 -3.14 -6.11
CA LEU A 110 -9.40 -2.84 -6.78
C LEU A 110 -8.23 -3.32 -5.93
N TYR A 111 -7.28 -3.98 -6.59
CA TYR A 111 -5.96 -4.28 -6.07
C TYR A 111 -4.93 -3.56 -6.94
N ALA A 112 -3.88 -3.01 -6.34
CA ALA A 112 -2.76 -2.49 -7.10
C ALA A 112 -1.41 -2.81 -6.45
N GLN A 113 -0.40 -2.92 -7.29
CA GLN A 113 0.98 -3.12 -6.90
C GLN A 113 1.89 -2.20 -7.73
N GLN A 114 2.77 -1.50 -7.05
CA GLN A 114 3.74 -0.60 -7.65
C GLN A 114 5.09 -0.74 -6.94
N HIS A 115 6.17 -0.73 -7.73
CA HIS A 115 7.53 -0.71 -7.20
C HIS A 115 8.29 0.46 -7.82
N THR A 116 8.94 1.23 -6.97
CA THR A 116 9.92 2.21 -7.39
C THR A 116 11.19 2.07 -6.56
N ARG A 117 12.31 2.53 -7.10
CA ARG A 117 13.62 2.39 -6.48
C ARG A 117 14.29 3.76 -6.42
N LYS A 118 14.85 4.09 -5.27
CA LYS A 118 15.75 5.22 -5.09
C LYS A 118 17.00 4.73 -4.36
N ASP A 119 18.17 5.03 -4.90
CA ASP A 119 19.47 4.55 -4.43
C ASP A 119 19.52 3.03 -4.19
N LYS A 120 19.64 2.62 -2.92
CA LYS A 120 19.74 1.23 -2.45
C LYS A 120 18.43 0.72 -1.84
N HIS A 121 17.37 1.53 -1.86
CA HIS A 121 16.08 1.21 -1.27
C HIS A 121 14.99 1.04 -2.34
N TRP A 122 14.09 0.11 -2.06
CA TRP A 122 12.88 -0.12 -2.84
C TRP A 122 11.68 0.36 -2.03
N LEU A 123 10.79 1.07 -2.70
CA LEU A 123 9.45 1.38 -2.23
C LEU A 123 8.48 0.43 -2.92
N SER A 124 7.77 -0.37 -2.13
CA SER A 124 6.68 -1.24 -2.58
C SER A 124 5.36 -0.67 -2.10
N VAL A 125 4.49 -0.28 -3.02
CA VAL A 125 3.16 0.25 -2.74
C VAL A 125 2.12 -0.79 -3.14
N PHE A 126 1.20 -1.05 -2.23
CA PHE A 126 0.06 -1.95 -2.41
C PHE A 126 -1.22 -1.21 -2.07
N VAL A 127 -2.25 -1.39 -2.88
CA VAL A 127 -3.58 -0.81 -2.64
C VAL A 127 -4.59 -1.92 -2.64
N HIS A 128 -5.50 -1.88 -1.66
CA HIS A 128 -6.73 -2.66 -1.67
C HIS A 128 -7.88 -1.69 -1.40
N TYR A 129 -8.79 -1.54 -2.36
CA TYR A 129 -9.88 -0.58 -2.28
C TYR A 129 -11.16 -1.20 -2.84
N CYS A 130 -12.15 -1.38 -1.98
CA CYS A 130 -13.47 -1.87 -2.32
C CYS A 130 -14.50 -0.75 -2.18
N THR A 131 -15.45 -0.72 -3.11
CA THR A 131 -16.52 0.26 -3.13
C THR A 131 -17.80 -0.38 -3.68
N PRO A 132 -18.98 -0.01 -3.15
CA PRO A 132 -20.25 -0.41 -3.73
C PRO A 132 -20.52 0.28 -5.09
N ASP A 133 -19.81 1.39 -5.40
CA ASP A 133 -19.94 2.09 -6.68
C ASP A 133 -18.88 1.58 -7.68
N ASN A 134 -19.33 0.73 -8.61
CA ASN A 134 -18.50 0.11 -9.64
C ASN A 134 -18.11 1.04 -10.81
N LYS A 135 -18.40 2.34 -10.74
CA LYS A 135 -18.01 3.29 -11.78
C LYS A 135 -16.49 3.42 -11.87
N PRO A 136 -15.88 3.37 -13.08
CA PRO A 136 -14.44 3.57 -13.25
C PRO A 136 -13.90 4.88 -12.63
N SER A 137 -14.74 5.92 -12.54
CA SER A 137 -14.40 7.20 -11.92
C SER A 137 -14.10 7.09 -10.43
N THR A 138 -14.72 6.15 -9.69
CA THR A 138 -14.48 5.98 -8.25
C THR A 138 -13.11 5.39 -7.95
N MET A 139 -12.45 4.79 -8.96
CA MET A 139 -11.13 4.17 -8.86
C MET A 139 -10.02 5.00 -9.55
N ALA A 140 -10.37 6.14 -10.15
CA ALA A 140 -9.45 6.96 -10.92
C ALA A 140 -8.39 7.67 -10.05
N TRP A 141 -8.63 7.83 -8.74
CA TRP A 141 -7.70 8.44 -7.80
C TRP A 141 -6.36 7.69 -7.73
N LEU A 142 -6.33 6.40 -8.07
CA LEU A 142 -5.08 5.62 -8.13
C LEU A 142 -4.09 6.18 -9.18
N ASN A 143 -4.60 6.81 -10.25
CA ASN A 143 -3.77 7.51 -11.24
C ASN A 143 -3.18 8.82 -10.69
N GLN A 144 -3.71 9.29 -9.55
CA GLN A 144 -3.36 10.56 -8.91
C GLN A 144 -2.43 10.36 -7.71
N LEU A 145 -1.93 9.13 -7.47
CA LEU A 145 -0.86 8.92 -6.50
C LEU A 145 0.36 9.77 -6.88
N LYS A 146 0.84 10.55 -5.91
CA LYS A 146 1.97 11.48 -6.09
C LYS A 146 3.10 11.14 -5.10
N PRO A 147 4.36 11.26 -5.53
CA PRO A 147 5.48 11.20 -4.60
C PRO A 147 5.40 12.39 -3.63
N SER A 148 5.79 12.19 -2.37
CA SER A 148 5.97 13.28 -1.42
C SER A 148 7.41 13.79 -1.39
N PHE A 149 7.63 14.91 -0.70
CA PHE A 149 8.97 15.41 -0.35
C PHE A 149 9.82 14.37 0.39
N TYR A 150 9.21 13.42 1.12
CA TYR A 150 9.96 12.37 1.78
C TYR A 150 10.63 11.41 0.77
N LEU A 151 10.01 11.21 -0.40
CA LEU A 151 10.67 10.54 -1.53
C LEU A 151 11.80 11.39 -2.14
N GLU A 152 11.79 12.71 -1.99
CA GLU A 152 12.87 13.60 -2.43
C GLU A 152 14.09 13.55 -1.50
N ASP A 153 13.89 13.34 -0.20
CA ASP A 153 14.95 13.15 0.80
C ASP A 153 15.47 11.71 0.94
N PHE A 154 14.83 10.75 0.25
CA PHE A 154 15.24 9.34 0.23
C PHE A 154 16.51 9.02 -0.55
#